data_AF-A0A0W0RF48-F1
#
_entry.id   AF-A0A0W0RF48-F1
#
_cell.length_a   1.000
_cell.length_b   1.000
_cell.length_c   1.000
_cell.angle_alpha   90.00
_cell.angle_beta   90.00
_cell.angle_gamma   90.00
#
_symmetry.space_group_name_H-M   'P 1'
#
loop_
_entity.id
_entity.type
_entity.pdbx_description
1 polymer ?
#
loop_
_entity_poly.entity_id
_entity_poly.type
_entity_poly.pdbx_seq_one_letter_code
_entity_poly.pdbx_strand_id
1 'polypeptide(L)'
;MPDKKISKIPKASENDFLAIIAIIEKLCNEHFNREYYDLAHELTAKLARKKPSPLVSGRSNTWTAGIIHALGMVNFLFDKSQNPHLSSQDLSSWFGLSQSTISAKSKSIRDLFKIRQMDPKWTLPSRIEDNPFVWMVSVNGFIVDVREAPYEIQEQAYHQGIIPYVPKDKAIYKP
;
A
#
# COMPACT_ATOMS: atom_id res chain seq x y z
N MET A 1 0.97 13.17 -15.24
CA MET A 1 0.08 12.59 -16.28
C MET A 1 -0.79 11.52 -15.63
N PRO A 2 -2.10 11.77 -15.44
CA PRO A 2 -3.02 10.74 -14.99
C PRO A 2 -3.51 10.01 -16.24
N ASP A 3 -2.92 8.88 -16.66
CA ASP A 3 -3.58 7.98 -17.66
C ASP A 3 -2.82 6.70 -18.09
N LYS A 4 -1.74 6.27 -17.41
CA LYS A 4 -1.08 5.00 -17.77
C LYS A 4 -1.56 3.76 -16.98
N LYS A 5 -2.34 3.94 -15.91
CA LYS A 5 -2.79 2.83 -15.03
C LYS A 5 -4.21 2.33 -15.31
N ILE A 6 -5.09 3.12 -15.94
CA ILE A 6 -6.50 2.77 -16.21
C ILE A 6 -6.62 1.84 -17.44
N SER A 7 -5.75 1.98 -18.45
CA SER A 7 -5.83 1.25 -19.73
C SER A 7 -5.63 -0.28 -19.65
N LYS A 8 -5.44 -0.85 -18.45
CA LYS A 8 -5.29 -2.29 -18.21
C LYS A 8 -6.38 -2.91 -17.34
N ILE A 9 -7.48 -2.19 -17.09
CA ILE A 9 -8.61 -2.71 -16.32
C ILE A 9 -9.57 -3.46 -17.26
N PRO A 10 -9.98 -4.71 -16.94
CA PRO A 10 -10.97 -5.43 -17.75
C PRO A 10 -12.33 -4.73 -17.72
N LYS A 11 -13.02 -4.66 -18.87
CA LYS A 11 -14.37 -4.07 -19.00
C LYS A 11 -15.37 -4.58 -17.96
N ALA A 12 -15.27 -5.87 -17.60
CA ALA A 12 -16.16 -6.51 -16.64
C ALA A 12 -16.08 -5.94 -15.21
N SER A 13 -14.98 -5.26 -14.86
CA SER A 13 -14.76 -4.66 -13.53
C SER A 13 -14.48 -3.16 -13.58
N GLU A 14 -14.62 -2.55 -14.75
CA GLU A 14 -14.27 -1.15 -15.00
C GLU A 14 -15.15 -0.18 -14.20
N ASN A 15 -16.47 -0.38 -14.20
CA ASN A 15 -17.39 0.47 -13.45
C ASN A 15 -17.14 0.39 -11.92
N ASP A 16 -16.95 -0.81 -11.38
CA ASP A 16 -16.65 -0.99 -9.95
C ASP A 16 -15.30 -0.37 -9.58
N PHE A 17 -14.30 -0.54 -10.45
CA PHE A 17 -12.99 0.08 -10.31
C PHE A 17 -13.12 1.61 -10.23
N LEU A 18 -13.78 2.24 -11.21
CA LEU A 18 -13.94 3.70 -11.25
C LEU A 18 -14.72 4.22 -10.04
N ALA A 19 -15.79 3.54 -9.63
CA ALA A 19 -16.55 3.90 -8.44
C ALA A 19 -15.68 3.86 -7.17
N ILE A 20 -14.85 2.82 -7.00
CA ILE A 20 -13.92 2.72 -5.87
C ILE A 20 -12.86 3.81 -5.92
N ILE A 21 -12.26 4.09 -7.08
CA ILE A 21 -11.26 5.16 -7.23
C ILE A 21 -11.82 6.53 -6.83
N ALA A 22 -13.04 6.85 -7.26
CA ALA A 22 -13.69 8.11 -6.89
C ALA A 22 -13.89 8.25 -5.36
N ILE A 23 -14.25 7.15 -4.68
CA ILE A 23 -14.41 7.15 -3.22
C ILE A 23 -13.04 7.29 -2.52
N ILE A 24 -12.00 6.60 -3.01
CA ILE A 24 -10.63 6.71 -2.50
C ILE A 24 -10.14 8.15 -2.64
N GLU A 25 -10.35 8.78 -3.81
CA GLU A 25 -9.93 10.15 -4.07
C GLU A 25 -10.57 11.12 -3.08
N LYS A 26 -11.88 11.02 -2.88
CA LYS A 26 -12.61 11.84 -1.90
C LYS A 26 -12.03 11.67 -0.49
N LEU A 27 -11.90 10.42 -0.03
CA LEU A 27 -11.38 10.13 1.30
C LEU A 27 -9.94 10.65 1.49
N CYS A 28 -9.08 10.45 0.49
CA CYS A 28 -7.68 10.90 0.59
C CYS A 28 -7.57 12.43 0.60
N ASN A 29 -8.41 13.14 -0.16
CA ASN A 29 -8.45 14.60 -0.12
C ASN A 29 -8.95 15.15 1.22
N GLU A 30 -9.83 14.41 1.91
CA GLU A 30 -10.38 14.82 3.22
C GLU A 30 -9.47 14.45 4.40
N HIS A 31 -8.80 13.29 4.34
CA HIS A 31 -8.16 12.70 5.53
C HIS A 31 -6.70 12.27 5.36
N PHE A 32 -6.16 12.18 4.14
CA PHE A 32 -4.84 11.61 3.90
C PHE A 32 -3.95 12.47 2.99
N ASN A 33 -2.79 11.93 2.64
CA ASN A 33 -1.90 12.47 1.64
C ASN A 33 -2.03 11.70 0.30
N ARG A 34 -1.35 12.19 -0.73
CA ARG A 34 -1.34 11.58 -2.08
C ARG A 34 -0.78 10.15 -2.11
N GLU A 35 0.12 9.80 -1.19
CA GLU A 35 0.76 8.49 -1.17
C GLU A 35 -0.26 7.35 -0.92
N TYR A 36 -1.25 7.60 -0.04
CA TYR A 36 -2.34 6.66 0.19
C TYR A 36 -3.19 6.45 -1.05
N TYR A 37 -3.51 7.53 -1.78
CA TYR A 37 -4.25 7.45 -3.03
C TYR A 37 -3.52 6.55 -4.03
N ASP A 38 -2.21 6.75 -4.22
CA ASP A 38 -1.43 6.00 -5.19
C ASP A 38 -1.36 4.50 -4.86
N LEU A 39 -1.16 4.14 -3.59
CA LEU A 39 -1.17 2.73 -3.14
C LEU A 39 -2.56 2.10 -3.23
N ALA A 40 -3.60 2.82 -2.80
CA ALA A 40 -4.98 2.33 -2.84
C ALA A 40 -5.47 2.16 -4.28
N HIS A 41 -5.09 3.07 -5.18
CA HIS A 41 -5.34 2.93 -6.61
C HIS A 41 -4.63 1.68 -7.16
N GLU A 42 -3.38 1.43 -6.80
CA GLU A 42 -2.66 0.25 -7.25
C GLU A 42 -3.30 -1.07 -6.75
N LEU A 43 -3.70 -1.12 -5.47
CA LEU A 43 -4.36 -2.28 -4.89
C LEU A 43 -5.72 -2.55 -5.54
N THR A 44 -6.50 -1.49 -5.75
CA THR A 44 -7.78 -1.55 -6.49
C THR A 44 -7.57 -2.07 -7.91
N ALA A 45 -6.55 -1.59 -8.62
CA ALA A 45 -6.24 -2.05 -9.96
C ALA A 45 -5.82 -3.53 -9.98
N LYS A 46 -5.10 -4.02 -8.96
CA LYS A 46 -4.77 -5.44 -8.82
C LYS A 46 -6.00 -6.29 -8.53
N LEU A 47 -6.93 -5.82 -7.70
CA LEU A 47 -8.22 -6.48 -7.45
C LEU A 47 -9.00 -6.59 -8.76
N ALA A 48 -9.18 -5.48 -9.49
CA ALA A 48 -9.94 -5.42 -10.73
C ALA A 48 -9.44 -6.39 -11.81
N ARG A 49 -8.13 -6.66 -11.85
CA ARG A 49 -7.50 -7.58 -12.81
C ARG A 49 -7.57 -9.06 -12.46
N LYS A 50 -8.01 -9.43 -11.24
CA LYS A 50 -8.24 -10.84 -10.89
C LYS A 50 -9.37 -11.42 -11.76
N LYS A 51 -9.33 -12.74 -11.98
CA LYS A 51 -10.33 -13.47 -12.78
C LYS A 51 -10.95 -14.61 -11.94
N PRO A 52 -12.26 -14.58 -11.65
CA PRO A 52 -13.14 -13.41 -11.77
C PRO A 52 -12.66 -12.26 -10.86
N SER A 53 -13.03 -11.01 -11.18
CA SER A 53 -12.68 -9.87 -10.33
C SER A 53 -13.53 -9.93 -9.06
N PRO A 54 -12.94 -9.85 -7.86
CA PRO A 54 -13.73 -9.79 -6.64
C PRO A 54 -14.48 -8.46 -6.50
N LEU A 55 -14.09 -7.41 -7.25
CA LEU A 55 -14.78 -6.11 -7.17
C LEU A 55 -16.22 -6.17 -7.65
N VAL A 56 -16.54 -7.09 -8.56
CA VAL A 56 -17.92 -7.26 -9.06
C VAL A 56 -18.86 -7.87 -8.01
N SER A 57 -18.30 -8.43 -6.92
CA SER A 57 -19.06 -8.98 -5.81
C SER A 57 -18.93 -8.08 -4.58
N GLY A 58 -19.98 -7.29 -4.33
CA GLY A 58 -20.10 -6.43 -3.14
C GLY A 58 -20.21 -4.95 -3.48
N ARG A 59 -20.37 -4.13 -2.44
CA ARG A 59 -20.54 -2.68 -2.59
C ARG A 59 -19.19 -1.96 -2.66
N SER A 60 -19.09 -0.93 -3.50
CA SER A 60 -17.86 -0.11 -3.64
C SER A 60 -17.40 0.47 -2.30
N ASN A 61 -18.31 0.91 -1.42
CA ASN A 61 -17.96 1.39 -0.07
C ASN A 61 -17.27 0.31 0.76
N THR A 62 -17.78 -0.92 0.75
CA THR A 62 -17.20 -2.02 1.53
C THR A 62 -15.81 -2.38 1.00
N TRP A 63 -15.65 -2.45 -0.32
CA TRP A 63 -14.34 -2.69 -0.94
C TRP A 63 -13.35 -1.58 -0.61
N THR A 64 -13.77 -0.33 -0.74
CA THR A 64 -12.92 0.83 -0.44
C THR A 64 -12.47 0.85 1.01
N ALA A 65 -13.40 0.67 1.95
CA ALA A 65 -13.07 0.61 3.37
C ALA A 65 -12.07 -0.52 3.68
N GLY A 66 -12.26 -1.70 3.08
CA GLY A 66 -11.34 -2.82 3.21
C GLY A 66 -9.95 -2.55 2.63
N ILE A 67 -9.87 -1.87 1.48
CA ILE A 67 -8.59 -1.47 0.84
C ILE A 67 -7.82 -0.51 1.75
N ILE A 68 -8.48 0.55 2.22
CA ILE A 68 -7.87 1.57 3.09
C ILE A 68 -7.46 0.93 4.40
N HIS A 69 -8.29 0.09 4.99
CA HIS A 69 -7.93 -0.60 6.22
C HIS A 69 -6.77 -1.58 6.02
N ALA A 70 -6.70 -2.31 4.90
CA ALA A 70 -5.59 -3.22 4.63
C ALA A 70 -4.27 -2.44 4.51
N LEU A 71 -4.25 -1.33 3.78
CA LEU A 71 -3.07 -0.47 3.65
C LEU A 71 -2.73 0.27 4.95
N GLY A 72 -3.75 0.69 5.71
CA GLY A 72 -3.58 1.34 7.00
C GLY A 72 -2.95 0.41 8.04
N MET A 73 -3.26 -0.89 8.00
CA MET A 73 -2.56 -1.90 8.81
C MET A 73 -1.07 -2.01 8.47
N VAL A 74 -0.70 -1.92 7.19
CA VAL A 74 0.70 -1.98 6.75
C VAL A 74 1.46 -0.74 7.22
N ASN A 75 0.80 0.42 7.19
CA ASN A 75 1.40 1.73 7.39
C ASN A 75 0.96 2.40 8.70
N PHE A 76 0.58 1.62 9.70
CA PHE A 76 0.24 2.08 11.06
C PHE A 76 -0.75 3.26 11.11
N LEU A 77 -1.71 3.32 10.17
CA LEU A 77 -2.66 4.44 10.07
C LEU A 77 -3.47 4.66 11.35
N PHE A 78 -3.76 3.57 12.05
CA PHE A 78 -4.58 3.57 13.25
C PHE A 78 -3.80 3.91 14.53
N ASP A 79 -2.49 4.13 14.43
CA ASP A 79 -1.65 4.58 15.54
C ASP A 79 -1.63 6.11 15.58
N LYS A 80 -2.04 6.68 16.71
CA LYS A 80 -2.13 8.14 16.93
C LYS A 80 -0.80 8.87 16.89
N SER A 81 0.32 8.16 17.03
CA SER A 81 1.67 8.74 16.95
C SER A 81 2.12 9.01 15.52
N GLN A 82 1.33 8.56 14.53
CA GLN A 82 1.72 8.53 13.14
C GLN A 82 1.09 9.68 12.34
N ASN A 83 1.73 10.06 11.23
CA ASN A 83 1.17 11.01 10.28
C ASN A 83 1.22 10.41 8.85
N PRO A 84 0.09 10.32 8.13
CA PRO A 84 -1.28 10.62 8.58
C PRO A 84 -1.80 9.58 9.59
N HIS A 85 -2.76 10.00 10.41
CA HIS A 85 -3.52 9.16 11.33
C HIS A 85 -5.01 9.24 11.02
N LEU A 86 -5.70 8.09 11.07
CA LEU A 86 -7.15 8.02 11.09
C LEU A 86 -7.54 6.83 11.97
N SER A 87 -8.40 7.05 12.97
CA SER A 87 -8.82 5.97 13.84
C SER A 87 -9.70 4.96 13.09
N SER A 88 -9.72 3.71 13.57
CA SER A 88 -10.63 2.68 13.00
C SER A 88 -12.10 3.11 13.15
N GLN A 89 -12.43 3.84 14.21
CA GLN A 89 -13.77 4.37 14.45
C GLN A 89 -14.15 5.45 13.44
N ASP A 90 -13.26 6.39 13.16
CA ASP A 90 -13.53 7.46 12.18
C ASP A 90 -13.65 6.88 10.77
N LEU A 91 -12.80 5.90 10.42
CA LEU A 91 -12.91 5.16 9.17
C LEU A 91 -14.28 4.45 9.08
N SER A 92 -14.70 3.78 10.16
CA SER A 92 -16.00 3.10 10.26
C SER A 92 -17.16 4.07 10.06
N SER A 93 -17.12 5.22 10.73
CA SER A 93 -18.12 6.28 10.64
C SER A 93 -18.20 6.89 9.25
N TRP A 94 -17.05 7.19 8.63
CA TRP A 94 -16.98 7.79 7.29
C TRP A 94 -17.66 6.91 6.24
N PHE A 95 -17.48 5.59 6.33
CA PHE A 95 -18.09 4.63 5.42
C PHE A 95 -19.52 4.23 5.80
N GLY A 96 -19.98 4.53 7.02
CA GLY A 96 -21.25 4.03 7.55
C GLY A 96 -21.30 2.50 7.65
N LEU A 97 -20.16 1.86 7.94
CA LEU A 97 -20.02 0.40 8.04
C LEU A 97 -19.55 0.02 9.45
N SER A 98 -19.83 -1.19 9.91
CA SER A 98 -19.24 -1.69 11.17
C SER A 98 -17.74 -1.99 11.01
N GLN A 99 -16.96 -1.79 12.07
CA GLN A 99 -15.54 -2.16 12.10
C GLN A 99 -15.31 -3.65 11.76
N SER A 100 -16.22 -4.54 12.17
CA SER A 100 -16.15 -5.97 11.84
C SER A 100 -16.28 -6.23 10.34
N THR A 101 -17.18 -5.50 9.65
CA THR A 101 -17.36 -5.60 8.19
C THR A 101 -16.11 -5.14 7.46
N ILE A 102 -15.54 -4.01 7.89
CA ILE A 102 -14.31 -3.46 7.31
C ILE A 102 -13.13 -4.43 7.54
N SER A 103 -12.97 -4.92 8.77
CA SER A 103 -11.90 -5.85 9.15
C SER A 103 -11.99 -7.17 8.38
N ALA A 104 -13.20 -7.72 8.19
CA ALA A 104 -13.41 -8.94 7.41
C ALA A 104 -13.04 -8.72 5.93
N LYS A 105 -13.45 -7.59 5.33
CA LYS A 105 -13.08 -7.25 3.95
C LYS A 105 -11.57 -7.02 3.82
N SER A 106 -10.97 -6.27 4.73
CA SER A 106 -9.51 -6.07 4.83
C SER A 106 -8.77 -7.41 4.90
N LYS A 107 -9.21 -8.33 5.76
CA LYS A 107 -8.63 -9.68 5.85
C LYS A 107 -8.70 -10.43 4.53
N SER A 108 -9.85 -10.39 3.83
CA SER A 108 -9.97 -11.06 2.52
C SER A 108 -8.98 -10.52 1.48
N ILE A 109 -8.73 -9.21 1.48
CA ILE A 109 -7.76 -8.57 0.59
C ILE A 109 -6.33 -8.99 0.97
N ARG A 110 -6.02 -8.94 2.26
CA ARG A 110 -4.69 -9.31 2.78
C ARG A 110 -4.38 -10.79 2.50
N ASP A 111 -5.34 -11.68 2.72
CA ASP A 111 -5.17 -13.11 2.44
C ASP A 111 -4.98 -13.35 0.92
N LEU A 112 -5.75 -12.65 0.07
CA LEU A 112 -5.66 -12.78 -1.40
C LEU A 112 -4.30 -12.34 -1.97
N PHE A 113 -3.71 -11.28 -1.43
CA PHE A 113 -2.43 -10.73 -1.89
C PHE A 113 -1.25 -11.05 -0.99
N LYS A 114 -1.46 -11.86 0.06
CA LYS A 114 -0.48 -12.21 1.10
C LYS A 114 0.13 -10.98 1.78
N ILE A 115 -0.67 -9.92 1.96
CA ILE A 115 -0.24 -8.67 2.58
C ILE A 115 -0.11 -8.87 4.08
N ARG A 116 1.07 -8.54 4.61
CA ARG A 116 1.40 -8.61 6.03
C ARG A 116 1.67 -7.22 6.58
N GLN A 117 1.74 -7.10 7.91
CA GLN A 117 2.20 -5.86 8.53
C GLN A 117 3.60 -5.50 8.02
N MET A 118 3.84 -4.21 7.74
CA MET A 118 5.10 -3.70 7.17
C MET A 118 5.53 -4.38 5.85
N ASP A 119 4.58 -4.87 5.05
CA ASP A 119 4.88 -5.40 3.71
C ASP A 119 5.58 -4.35 2.84
N PRO A 120 6.84 -4.59 2.38
CA PRO A 120 7.61 -3.64 1.59
C PRO A 120 6.88 -3.13 0.34
N LYS A 121 6.07 -3.99 -0.29
CA LYS A 121 5.34 -3.67 -1.52
C LYS A 121 4.21 -2.67 -1.32
N TRP A 122 3.70 -2.59 -0.09
CA TRP A 122 2.55 -1.76 0.26
C TRP A 122 2.92 -0.70 1.30
N THR A 123 4.22 -0.40 1.42
CA THR A 123 4.76 0.64 2.29
C THR A 123 4.65 2.00 1.59
N LEU A 124 4.23 3.02 2.32
CA LEU A 124 4.22 4.40 1.83
C LEU A 124 5.66 4.86 1.53
N PRO A 125 5.90 5.64 0.47
CA PRO A 125 7.24 6.16 0.17
C PRO A 125 7.88 6.90 1.35
N SER A 126 7.11 7.73 2.07
CA SER A 126 7.54 8.41 3.29
C SER A 126 7.96 7.49 4.44
N ARG A 127 7.57 6.21 4.42
CA ARG A 127 7.88 5.21 5.46
C ARG A 127 8.94 4.20 5.04
N ILE A 128 9.50 4.32 3.85
CA ILE A 128 10.50 3.37 3.32
C ILE A 128 11.72 3.26 4.24
N GLU A 129 12.22 4.39 4.75
CA GLU A 129 13.40 4.42 5.63
C GLU A 129 13.16 3.64 6.93
N ASP A 130 11.96 3.77 7.50
CA ASP A 130 11.60 3.19 8.80
C ASP A 130 11.12 1.73 8.70
N ASN A 131 10.91 1.22 7.48
CA ASN A 131 10.51 -0.17 7.30
C ASN A 131 11.75 -1.08 7.16
N PRO A 132 12.10 -1.88 8.19
CA PRO A 132 13.27 -2.75 8.13
C PRO A 132 13.17 -3.78 7.01
N PHE A 133 11.97 -4.28 6.69
CA PHE A 133 11.79 -5.31 5.65
C PHE A 133 12.08 -4.81 4.23
N VAL A 134 12.10 -3.50 3.99
CA VAL A 134 12.55 -2.93 2.71
C VAL A 134 14.06 -3.15 2.53
N TRP A 135 14.81 -3.18 3.63
CA TRP A 135 16.27 -3.18 3.64
C TRP A 135 16.89 -4.56 3.90
N MET A 136 16.08 -5.57 4.24
CA MET A 136 16.55 -6.93 4.48
C MET A 136 16.80 -7.65 3.16
N VAL A 137 18.07 -7.96 2.88
CA VAL A 137 18.50 -8.66 1.66
C VAL A 137 19.22 -9.96 2.00
N SER A 138 19.12 -10.96 1.12
CA SER A 138 19.87 -12.22 1.26
C SER A 138 21.23 -12.11 0.57
N VAL A 139 22.30 -12.23 1.35
CA VAL A 139 23.69 -12.26 0.85
C VAL A 139 24.31 -13.57 1.29
N ASN A 140 24.69 -14.40 0.32
CA ASN A 140 25.28 -15.73 0.56
C ASN A 140 24.44 -16.61 1.52
N GLY A 141 23.11 -16.49 1.46
CA GLY A 141 22.19 -17.25 2.31
C GLY A 141 21.92 -16.63 3.69
N PHE A 142 22.56 -15.51 4.04
CA PHE A 142 22.31 -14.78 5.27
C PHE A 142 21.43 -13.56 5.00
N ILE A 143 20.45 -13.30 5.87
CA ILE A 143 19.66 -12.08 5.81
C ILE A 143 20.41 -10.97 6.55
N VAL A 144 20.69 -9.88 5.84
CA VAL A 144 21.41 -8.72 6.36
C VAL A 144 20.61 -7.45 6.09
N ASP A 145 20.75 -6.46 6.97
CA ASP A 145 20.30 -5.10 6.67
C ASP A 145 21.30 -4.46 5.71
N VAL A 146 20.85 -4.20 4.47
CA VAL A 146 21.72 -3.70 3.40
C VAL A 146 22.29 -2.32 3.72
N ARG A 147 21.64 -1.54 4.61
CA ARG A 147 22.10 -0.20 4.98
C ARG A 147 23.46 -0.22 5.67
N GLU A 148 23.74 -1.31 6.40
CA GLU A 148 25.01 -1.55 7.10
C GLU A 148 26.03 -2.31 6.24
N ALA A 149 25.63 -2.78 5.04
CA ALA A 149 26.51 -3.53 4.15
C ALA A 149 27.56 -2.63 3.44
N PRO A 150 28.65 -3.20 2.91
CA PRO A 150 29.56 -2.52 1.98
C PRO A 150 28.83 -1.86 0.80
N TYR A 151 29.42 -0.80 0.25
CA TYR A 151 28.79 0.01 -0.82
C TYR A 151 28.44 -0.85 -2.04
N GLU A 152 29.36 -1.75 -2.40
CA GLU A 152 29.25 -2.65 -3.54
C GLU A 152 28.01 -3.55 -3.44
N ILE A 153 27.67 -3.98 -2.22
CA ILE A 153 26.47 -4.78 -1.96
C ILE A 153 25.20 -3.91 -2.09
N GLN A 154 25.25 -2.66 -1.61
CA GLN A 154 24.14 -1.72 -1.74
C GLN A 154 23.86 -1.38 -3.20
N GLU A 155 24.90 -1.06 -3.96
CA GLU A 155 24.84 -0.75 -5.39
C GLU A 155 24.30 -1.94 -6.19
N GLN A 156 24.81 -3.15 -5.92
CA GLN A 156 24.30 -4.36 -6.55
C GLN A 156 22.83 -4.60 -6.24
N ALA A 157 22.40 -4.47 -4.98
CA ALA A 157 21.00 -4.63 -4.59
C ALA A 157 20.09 -3.60 -5.26
N TYR A 158 20.57 -2.37 -5.43
CA TYR A 158 19.86 -1.31 -6.16
C TYR A 158 19.72 -1.64 -7.64
N HIS A 159 20.80 -2.05 -8.32
CA HIS A 159 20.75 -2.43 -9.73
C HIS A 159 19.84 -3.64 -10.01
N GLN A 160 19.71 -4.53 -9.04
CA GLN A 160 18.78 -5.66 -9.10
C GLN A 160 17.32 -5.27 -8.78
N GLY A 161 17.07 -4.02 -8.38
CA GLY A 161 15.75 -3.52 -7.99
C GLY A 161 15.24 -4.08 -6.67
N ILE A 162 16.13 -4.60 -5.82
CA ILE A 162 15.77 -5.16 -4.51
C ILE A 162 15.50 -4.05 -3.51
N ILE A 163 16.30 -2.97 -3.57
CA ILE A 163 16.13 -1.77 -2.75
C ILE A 163 15.85 -0.54 -3.61
N PRO A 164 15.15 0.48 -3.07
CA PRO A 164 14.69 1.61 -3.87
C PRO A 164 15.78 2.62 -4.26
N TYR A 165 16.90 2.66 -3.52
CA TYR A 165 18.09 3.48 -3.78
C TYR A 165 19.26 2.95 -2.95
N VAL A 166 20.48 3.42 -3.23
CA VAL A 166 21.69 3.15 -2.45
C VAL A 166 21.70 4.00 -1.18
N PRO A 167 21.59 3.42 0.03
CA PRO A 167 21.50 4.20 1.27
C PRO A 167 22.70 5.11 1.52
N LYS A 168 23.91 4.66 1.20
CA LYS A 168 25.13 5.46 1.38
C LYS A 168 25.19 6.72 0.52
N ASP A 169 24.56 6.74 -0.65
CA ASP A 169 24.47 7.95 -1.46
C ASP A 169 23.71 9.06 -0.73
N LYS A 170 22.65 8.73 0.05
CA LYS A 170 21.95 9.72 0.87
C LYS A 170 22.77 10.23 2.04
N ALA A 171 23.63 9.40 2.63
CA ALA A 171 24.46 9.79 3.76
C ALA A 171 25.54 10.82 3.36
N ILE A 172 26.02 10.76 2.12
CA ILE A 172 27.02 11.68 1.55
C ILE A 172 26.43 13.10 1.35
N TYR A 173 25.10 13.21 1.20
CA TYR A 173 24.39 14.47 0.97
C TYR A 173 23.54 14.95 2.16
N LYS A 174 23.90 14.60 3.41
CA LYS A 174 23.36 15.32 4.56
C LYS A 174 24.02 16.71 4.65
N PRO A 175 23.25 17.82 4.62
CA PRO A 175 23.80 19.16 4.81
C PRO A 175 24.42 19.34 6.19
#